data_AF-A0A970SPN3-F1
#
_entry.id   AF-A0A970SPN3-F1
#
_cell.length_a   1.000
_cell.length_b   1.000
_cell.length_c   1.000
_cell.angle_alpha   90.00
_cell.angle_beta   90.00
_cell.angle_gamma   90.00
#
_symmetry.space_group_name_H-M   'P 1'
#
loop_
_entity.id
_entity.type
_entity.pdbx_description
1 polymer ?
#
loop_
_entity_poly.entity_id
_entity_poly.type
_entity_poly.pdbx_seq_one_letter_code
_entity_poly.pdbx_strand_id
1 'polypeptide(L)'
;AKEKPKLARFSYVEKAEYWALIWGSVIMTLTGIVMWANNFFMNLITKLGWDISRTIHFYEAWLAVLAIIVWHFYFVIFNPDVYPMNAAWWTGTVTKEVLEKEHGLEYDTIKDKIEARKPSADQTKSK
;
A
#
# COMPACT_ATOMS: atom_id res chain seq x y z
N ALA A 1 -8.01 10.16 24.50
CA ALA A 1 -7.78 8.71 24.50
C ALA A 1 -6.28 8.46 24.63
N LYS A 2 -5.83 7.66 25.60
CA LYS A 2 -4.40 7.52 25.97
C LYS A 2 -3.73 6.29 25.33
N GLU A 3 -4.51 5.47 24.61
CA GLU A 3 -4.06 4.26 23.90
C GLU A 3 -4.15 4.46 22.39
N LYS A 4 -3.11 4.04 21.65
CA LYS A 4 -3.11 4.04 20.19
C LYS A 4 -4.15 3.03 19.68
N PRO A 5 -4.88 3.34 18.59
CA PRO A 5 -5.86 2.41 18.04
C PRO A 5 -5.14 1.15 17.52
N LYS A 6 -5.65 -0.03 17.88
CA LYS A 6 -5.17 -1.29 17.31
C LYS A 6 -5.54 -1.34 15.84
N LEU A 7 -4.54 -1.42 14.96
CA LEU A 7 -4.74 -1.49 13.52
C LEU A 7 -4.81 -2.95 13.06
N ALA A 8 -5.55 -3.16 11.98
CA ALA A 8 -5.55 -4.42 11.24
C ALA A 8 -4.26 -4.54 10.41
N ARG A 9 -4.18 -5.56 9.55
CA ARG A 9 -3.03 -5.84 8.69
C ARG A 9 -2.50 -4.65 7.87
N PHE A 10 -3.38 -3.70 7.53
CA PHE A 10 -2.98 -2.45 6.87
C PHE A 10 -3.51 -1.26 7.66
N SER A 11 -2.62 -0.32 7.95
CA SER A 11 -2.89 0.99 8.51
C SER A 11 -3.70 1.87 7.54
N TYR A 12 -4.26 2.95 8.05
CA TYR A 12 -5.00 3.91 7.21
C TYR A 12 -4.09 4.61 6.20
N VAL A 13 -2.83 4.84 6.57
CA VAL A 13 -1.81 5.47 5.71
C VAL A 13 -1.51 4.56 4.51
N GLU A 14 -1.22 3.28 4.76
CA GLU A 14 -0.95 2.30 3.70
C GLU A 14 -2.17 2.14 2.77
N LYS A 15 -3.38 2.11 3.32
CA LYS A 15 -4.60 2.08 2.50
C LYS A 15 -4.72 3.32 1.61
N ALA A 16 -4.40 4.49 2.12
CA ALA A 16 -4.43 5.72 1.34
C ALA A 16 -3.39 5.68 0.21
N GLU A 17 -2.18 5.16 0.46
CA GLU A 17 -1.16 4.94 -0.57
C GLU A 17 -1.65 3.99 -1.67
N TYR A 18 -2.30 2.88 -1.30
CA TYR A 18 -2.87 1.96 -2.28
C TYR A 18 -3.95 2.62 -3.14
N TRP A 19 -4.85 3.40 -2.54
CA TRP A 19 -5.87 4.12 -3.28
C TRP A 19 -5.27 5.18 -4.21
N ALA A 20 -4.28 5.94 -3.74
CA ALA A 20 -3.56 6.93 -4.55
C ALA A 20 -2.86 6.27 -5.73
N LEU A 21 -2.18 5.14 -5.52
CA LEU A 21 -1.50 4.39 -6.57
C LEU A 21 -2.48 3.87 -7.63
N ILE A 22 -3.59 3.25 -7.20
CA ILE A 22 -4.61 2.73 -8.12
C ILE A 22 -5.17 3.88 -8.95
N TRP A 23 -5.53 4.99 -8.30
CA TRP A 23 -6.19 6.08 -9.02
C TRP A 23 -5.24 6.78 -9.99
N GLY A 24 -4.02 7.10 -9.54
CA GLY A 24 -2.99 7.68 -10.40
C GLY A 24 -2.65 6.77 -11.58
N SER A 25 -2.56 5.45 -11.37
CA SER A 25 -2.29 4.50 -12.46
C SER A 25 -3.39 4.49 -13.53
N VAL A 26 -4.65 4.57 -13.12
CA VAL A 26 -5.78 4.63 -14.07
C VAL A 26 -5.74 5.93 -14.86
N ILE A 27 -5.57 7.09 -14.20
CA ILE A 27 -5.49 8.39 -14.89
C ILE A 27 -4.31 8.40 -15.87
N MET A 28 -3.13 7.96 -15.44
CA MET A 28 -1.92 7.92 -16.27
C MET A 28 -2.08 6.99 -17.48
N THR A 29 -2.71 5.82 -17.29
CA THR A 29 -2.95 4.87 -18.37
C THR A 29 -3.97 5.40 -19.37
N LEU A 30 -5.10 5.94 -18.91
CA LEU A 30 -6.14 6.48 -19.79
C LEU A 30 -5.63 7.66 -20.61
N THR A 31 -5.01 8.64 -19.95
CA THR A 31 -4.45 9.82 -20.64
C THR A 31 -3.29 9.44 -21.56
N GLY A 32 -2.47 8.45 -21.18
CA GLY A 32 -1.42 7.90 -22.02
C GLY A 32 -1.97 7.22 -23.29
N ILE A 33 -3.04 6.44 -23.17
CA ILE A 33 -3.71 5.81 -24.32
C ILE A 33 -4.27 6.86 -25.28
N VAL A 34 -4.92 7.90 -24.74
CA VAL A 34 -5.44 9.02 -25.54
C VAL A 34 -4.32 9.72 -26.32
N MET A 35 -3.17 9.92 -25.68
CA MET A 35 -2.02 10.55 -26.33
C MET A 35 -1.35 9.64 -27.36
N TRP A 36 -1.28 8.34 -27.07
CA TRP A 36 -0.63 7.35 -27.92
C TRP A 36 -1.37 7.15 -29.25
N ALA A 37 -2.70 7.01 -29.23
CA ALA A 37 -3.53 6.86 -30.43
C ALA A 37 -4.05 8.21 -30.95
N ASN A 38 -3.15 9.18 -31.17
CA ASN A 38 -3.51 10.57 -31.45
C ASN A 38 -4.47 10.73 -32.65
N ASN A 39 -4.29 9.98 -33.75
CA ASN A 39 -5.09 10.13 -34.96
C ASN A 39 -6.54 9.68 -34.72
N PHE A 40 -6.75 8.65 -33.90
CA PHE A 40 -8.07 8.19 -33.54
C PHE A 40 -8.74 9.18 -32.58
N PHE A 41 -8.04 9.56 -31.51
CA PHE A 41 -8.62 10.42 -30.47
C PHE A 41 -8.77 11.88 -30.92
N MET A 42 -7.91 12.42 -31.77
CA MET A 42 -8.11 13.76 -32.33
C MET A 42 -9.39 13.84 -33.18
N ASN A 43 -9.80 12.76 -33.84
CA ASN A 43 -11.07 12.71 -34.56
C ASN A 43 -12.27 12.49 -33.63
N LEU A 44 -12.09 11.78 -32.51
CA LEU A 44 -13.16 11.45 -31.57
C LEU A 44 -13.46 12.57 -30.56
N ILE A 45 -12.43 13.06 -29.86
CA ILE A 45 -12.54 14.03 -28.75
C ILE A 45 -12.02 15.42 -29.12
N THR A 46 -11.68 15.63 -30.39
CA THR A 46 -11.11 16.87 -30.95
C THR A 46 -9.76 17.26 -30.34
N LYS A 47 -9.14 18.32 -30.86
CA LYS A 47 -7.88 18.86 -30.34
C LYS A 47 -7.98 19.23 -28.85
N LEU A 48 -9.12 19.76 -28.42
CA LEU A 48 -9.33 20.20 -27.04
C LEU A 48 -9.22 19.03 -26.05
N GLY A 49 -9.87 17.90 -26.33
CA GLY A 49 -9.80 16.72 -25.47
C GLY A 49 -8.39 16.13 -25.37
N TRP A 50 -7.63 16.19 -26.46
CA TRP A 50 -6.24 15.74 -26.48
C TRP A 50 -5.32 16.68 -25.68
N ASP A 51 -5.49 18.00 -25.81
CA ASP A 51 -4.73 18.98 -25.02
C ASP A 51 -5.03 18.86 -23.52
N ILE A 52 -6.30 18.67 -23.13
CA ILE A 52 -6.68 18.40 -21.74
C ILE A 52 -6.02 17.13 -21.23
N SER A 53 -6.06 16.04 -22.02
CA SER A 53 -5.45 14.76 -21.64
C SER A 53 -3.94 14.92 -21.41
N ARG A 54 -3.26 15.67 -22.27
CA ARG A 54 -1.83 15.99 -22.09
C ARG A 54 -1.58 16.76 -20.81
N THR A 55 -2.37 17.79 -20.52
CA THR A 55 -2.22 18.60 -19.31
C THR A 55 -2.42 17.77 -18.04
N ILE A 56 -3.48 16.95 -18.00
CA ILE A 56 -3.74 16.05 -16.87
C ILE A 56 -2.58 15.06 -16.70
N HIS A 57 -2.16 14.39 -17.78
CA HIS A 57 -1.05 13.43 -17.73
C HIS A 57 0.23 14.05 -17.17
N PHE A 58 0.57 15.27 -17.62
CA PHE A 58 1.77 15.96 -17.16
C PHE A 58 1.72 16.27 -15.66
N TYR A 59 0.62 16.82 -15.16
CA TYR A 59 0.50 17.12 -13.73
C TYR A 59 0.45 15.85 -12.88
N GLU A 60 -0.28 14.83 -13.33
CA GLU A 60 -0.35 13.55 -12.62
C GLU A 60 1.02 12.86 -12.57
N ALA A 61 1.82 12.94 -13.64
CA ALA A 61 3.18 12.41 -13.65
C ALA A 61 4.07 13.08 -12.60
N TRP A 62 4.00 14.41 -12.47
CA TRP A 62 4.72 15.15 -11.42
C TRP A 62 4.23 14.78 -10.02
N LEU A 63 2.92 14.73 -9.82
CA LEU A 63 2.34 14.32 -8.55
C LEU A 63 2.77 12.90 -8.16
N ALA A 64 2.75 11.95 -9.09
CA ALA A 64 3.17 10.58 -8.87
C ALA A 64 4.66 10.48 -8.50
N VAL A 65 5.54 11.16 -9.23
CA VAL A 65 6.98 11.17 -8.94
C VAL A 65 7.25 11.77 -7.57
N LEU A 66 6.63 12.91 -7.24
CA LEU A 66 6.79 13.54 -5.93
C LEU A 66 6.20 12.69 -4.80
N ALA A 67 5.06 12.03 -5.01
CA ALA A 67 4.48 11.11 -4.04
C ALA A 67 5.41 9.92 -3.75
N ILE A 68 6.05 9.34 -4.77
CA ILE A 68 7.01 8.26 -4.55
C ILE A 68 8.24 8.76 -3.77
N ILE A 69 8.82 9.88 -4.18
CA ILE A 69 10.07 10.39 -3.59
C ILE A 69 9.86 10.91 -2.16
N VAL A 70 8.80 11.69 -1.92
CA VAL A 70 8.60 12.36 -0.64
C VAL A 70 7.82 11.48 0.32
N TRP A 71 6.69 10.91 -0.14
CA TRP A 71 5.80 10.16 0.74
C TRP A 71 6.26 8.70 0.89
N HIS A 72 6.36 7.96 -0.21
CA HIS A 72 6.65 6.53 -0.16
C HIS A 72 8.04 6.24 0.41
N PHE A 73 9.09 6.91 -0.07
CA PHE A 73 10.44 6.70 0.47
C PHE A 73 10.56 7.14 1.94
N TYR A 74 9.80 8.15 2.37
CA TYR A 74 9.78 8.51 3.77
C TYR A 74 9.26 7.36 4.63
N PHE A 75 8.10 6.79 4.29
CA PHE A 75 7.50 5.71 5.07
C PHE A 75 8.29 4.40 5.01
N VAL A 76 8.94 4.11 3.88
CA VAL A 76 9.67 2.85 3.68
C VAL A 76 11.10 2.91 4.23
N ILE A 77 11.81 4.04 4.09
CA ILE A 77 13.25 4.15 4.40
C ILE A 77 13.48 5.01 5.63
N PHE A 78 12.85 6.18 5.71
CA PHE A 78 13.15 7.20 6.72
C PHE A 78 12.25 7.16 7.95
N ASN A 79 11.30 6.22 8.03
CA ASN A 79 10.45 6.05 9.19
C ASN A 79 11.28 5.46 10.35
N PRO A 80 11.36 6.14 11.51
CA PRO A 80 12.17 5.69 12.65
C PRO A 80 11.73 4.34 13.22
N ASP A 81 10.49 3.91 12.99
CA ASP A 81 9.99 2.62 13.47
C ASP A 81 10.52 1.42 12.66
N VAL A 82 10.92 1.64 11.40
CA VAL A 82 11.35 0.58 10.46
C VAL A 82 12.70 0.84 9.80
N TYR A 83 13.47 1.82 10.30
CA TYR A 83 14.77 2.19 9.77
C TYR A 83 15.78 1.02 9.80
N PRO A 84 16.62 0.82 8.76
CA PRO A 84 16.72 1.60 7.53
C PRO A 84 15.70 1.23 6.44
N MET A 85 15.03 0.08 6.56
CA MET A 85 13.90 -0.34 5.71
C MET A 85 13.24 -1.59 6.30
N ASN A 86 11.92 -1.72 6.20
CA ASN A 86 11.23 -2.94 6.59
C ASN A 86 11.55 -4.09 5.61
N ALA A 87 12.30 -5.11 6.02
CA ALA A 87 12.68 -6.22 5.16
C ALA A 87 11.52 -7.15 4.74
N ALA A 88 10.31 -6.96 5.27
CA ALA A 88 9.15 -7.79 4.97
C ALA A 88 8.75 -7.76 3.49
N TRP A 89 9.06 -6.71 2.73
CA TRP A 89 8.82 -6.71 1.28
C TRP A 89 9.70 -7.72 0.52
N TRP A 90 10.82 -8.14 1.12
CA TRP A 90 11.73 -9.16 0.58
C TRP A 90 11.53 -10.52 1.24
N THR A 91 11.54 -10.57 2.57
CA THR A 91 11.47 -11.83 3.34
C THR A 91 10.04 -12.33 3.56
N GLY A 92 9.04 -11.45 3.42
CA GLY A 92 7.64 -11.75 3.72
C GLY A 92 7.34 -11.90 5.22
N THR A 93 8.30 -11.65 6.11
CA THR A 93 8.17 -11.89 7.56
C THR A 93 8.46 -10.63 8.37
N VAL A 94 7.71 -10.44 9.46
CA VAL A 94 7.90 -9.37 10.45
C VAL A 94 8.20 -9.97 11.83
N THR A 95 8.94 -9.23 12.67
CA THR A 95 9.17 -9.65 14.06
C THR A 95 7.89 -9.48 14.89
N LYS A 96 7.78 -10.24 15.98
CA LYS A 96 6.61 -10.23 16.85
C LYS A 96 6.36 -8.84 17.45
N GLU A 97 7.43 -8.17 17.88
CA GLU A 97 7.38 -6.87 18.54
C GLU A 97 6.86 -5.78 17.59
N VAL A 98 7.28 -5.83 16.31
CA VAL A 98 6.80 -4.90 15.27
C VAL A 98 5.34 -5.17 14.96
N LEU A 99 4.95 -6.45 14.80
CA LEU A 99 3.57 -6.84 14.53
C LEU A 99 2.62 -6.41 15.66
N GLU A 100 3.02 -6.57 16.93
CA GLU A 100 2.22 -6.16 18.08
C GLU A 100 2.07 -4.63 18.16
N LYS A 101 3.13 -3.87 17.84
CA LYS A 101 3.15 -2.41 17.90
C LYS A 101 2.38 -1.75 16.75
N GLU A 102 2.52 -2.25 15.53
CA GLU A 102 1.95 -1.65 14.32
C GLU A 102 0.61 -2.27 13.91
N HIS A 103 0.44 -3.58 14.11
CA HIS A 103 -0.71 -4.35 13.64
C HIS A 103 -1.33 -5.20 14.75
N GLY A 104 -1.64 -4.59 15.89
CA GLY A 104 -2.13 -5.29 17.09
C GLY A 104 -3.34 -6.21 16.86
N LEU A 105 -4.27 -5.88 15.94
CA LEU A 105 -5.40 -6.77 15.64
C LEU A 105 -4.97 -8.03 14.86
N GLU A 106 -3.95 -7.91 14.01
CA GLU A 106 -3.39 -9.07 13.30
C GLU A 106 -2.62 -9.97 14.25
N TYR A 107 -1.85 -9.38 15.18
CA TYR A 107 -1.20 -10.11 16.25
C TYR A 107 -2.18 -10.93 17.09
N ASP A 108 -3.26 -10.29 17.56
CA ASP A 108 -4.32 -10.96 18.34
C ASP A 108 -4.93 -12.14 17.54
N THR A 109 -5.23 -11.91 16.25
CA THR A 109 -5.77 -12.95 15.36
C THR A 109 -4.82 -14.13 15.15
N ILE A 110 -3.52 -13.88 15.00
CA ILE A 110 -2.51 -14.93 14.82
C ILE A 110 -2.31 -15.70 16.13
N LYS A 111 -2.28 -15.01 17.26
CA LYS A 111 -2.19 -15.62 18.59
C LYS A 111 -3.35 -16.58 18.83
N ASP A 112 -4.58 -16.14 18.59
CA ASP A 112 -5.79 -16.96 18.77
C ASP A 112 -5.75 -18.21 17.88
N LYS A 113 -5.28 -18.08 16.63
CA LYS A 113 -5.09 -19.22 15.72
C LYS A 113 -4.03 -20.20 16.21
N ILE A 114 -2.92 -19.71 16.77
CA ILE A 114 -1.87 -20.57 17.34
C ILE A 114 -2.40 -21.33 18.55
N GLU A 115 -3.15 -20.66 19.43
CA GLU A 115 -3.75 -21.27 20.61
C GLU A 115 -4.79 -22.32 20.23
N ALA A 116 -5.65 -22.06 19.23
CA ALA A 116 -6.60 -23.03 18.70
C ALA A 116 -5.95 -24.23 18.01
N ARG A 117 -4.73 -24.07 17.48
CA ARG A 117 -3.99 -25.12 16.76
C ARG A 117 -3.08 -25.96 17.67
N LYS A 118 -2.82 -25.53 18.91
CA LYS A 118 -2.13 -26.38 19.89
C LYS A 118 -3.00 -27.64 20.10
N PRO A 119 -2.57 -28.82 19.63
CA PRO A 119 -3.27 -30.04 19.98
C PRO A 119 -3.17 -30.17 21.51
N SER A 120 -4.18 -30.78 22.11
CA SER A 120 -4.14 -31.30 23.48
C SER A 120 -2.91 -32.20 23.68
N ALA A 121 -1.75 -31.61 23.94
CA ALA A 121 -0.51 -32.30 24.27
C ALA A 121 -0.52 -32.85 25.71
N ASP A 122 -1.71 -32.92 26.32
CA ASP A 122 -1.96 -33.45 27.66
C ASP A 122 -2.68 -34.82 27.65
N GLN A 123 -2.91 -35.43 26.47
CA GLN A 123 -3.52 -36.77 26.40
C GLN A 123 -2.53 -37.93 26.16
N THR A 124 -1.23 -37.67 26.11
CA THR A 124 -0.20 -38.73 25.90
C THR A 124 0.55 -39.12 27.18
N LYS A 125 0.17 -38.61 28.35
CA LYS A 125 0.77 -38.99 29.65
C LYS A 125 -0.10 -39.90 30.53
N SER A 126 -1.18 -40.47 29.99
CA SER A 126 -2.02 -41.43 30.71
C SER A 126 -2.44 -42.58 29.79
N LYS A 127 -1.49 -43.42 29.40
CA LYS A 127 -1.70 -44.84 29.07
C LYS A 127 -0.41 -45.60 29.37
#